data_AF-A0A7X5ED30-F1
#
_entry.id   AF-A0A7X5ED30-F1
#
_cell.length_a   1.000
_cell.length_b   1.000
_cell.length_c   1.000
_cell.angle_alpha   90.00
_cell.angle_beta   90.00
_cell.angle_gamma   90.00
#
_symmetry.space_group_name_H-M   'P 1'
#
loop_
_entity.id
_entity.type
_entity.pdbx_description
1 polymer ?
#
loop_
_entity_poly.entity_id
_entity_poly.type
_entity_poly.pdbx_seq_one_letter_code
_entity_poly.pdbx_strand_id
1 'polypeptide(L)'
;LFLDCGLGKTVITLTAIWELLFDYFDIRKILIIAPLRVCYLTWPSELEKWEHLSGIGMSAVLGSEKERIAALGRRAQVYVINRENVEWLVENHKWDFDMVV
;
A
#
# COMPACT_ATOMS: atom_id res chain seq x y z
N LEU A 1 -8.83 11.33 -1.19
CA LEU A 1 -9.48 12.15 -2.24
C LEU A 1 -11.00 11.94 -2.20
N PHE A 2 -11.78 12.99 -1.91
CA PHE A 2 -13.23 12.97 -2.11
C PHE A 2 -13.53 13.21 -3.59
N LEU A 3 -13.51 12.13 -4.35
CA LEU A 3 -13.95 12.09 -5.75
C LEU A 3 -15.04 11.01 -5.84
N ASP A 4 -15.82 10.97 -6.92
CA ASP A 4 -16.79 9.89 -7.14
C ASP A 4 -16.12 8.55 -7.47
N CYS A 5 -16.82 7.44 -7.17
CA CYS A 5 -16.36 6.10 -7.54
C CYS A 5 -16.15 6.01 -9.05
N GLY A 6 -15.02 5.44 -9.48
CA GLY A 6 -14.66 5.34 -10.90
C GLY A 6 -13.79 6.48 -11.43
N LEU A 7 -13.59 7.59 -10.69
CA LEU A 7 -12.73 8.71 -11.12
C LEU A 7 -11.23 8.49 -10.91
N GLY A 8 -10.77 7.24 -10.82
CA GLY A 8 -9.33 6.93 -10.78
C GLY A 8 -8.60 7.37 -9.50
N LYS A 9 -9.29 7.50 -8.36
CA LYS A 9 -8.66 7.85 -7.07
C LYS A 9 -7.41 7.02 -6.76
N THR A 10 -7.47 5.72 -7.04
CA THR A 10 -6.36 4.80 -6.79
C THR A 10 -5.17 5.12 -7.67
N VAL A 11 -5.35 5.32 -8.97
CA VAL A 11 -4.24 5.66 -9.89
C VAL A 11 -3.66 7.04 -9.60
N ILE A 12 -4.49 8.02 -9.23
CA ILE A 12 -4.01 9.36 -8.82
C ILE A 12 -3.09 9.21 -7.59
N THR A 13 -3.53 8.46 -6.59
CA THR A 13 -2.72 8.23 -5.39
C THR A 13 -1.44 7.45 -5.70
N LEU A 14 -1.50 6.40 -6.53
CA LEU A 14 -0.31 5.64 -6.93
C LEU A 14 0.68 6.49 -7.72
N THR A 15 0.19 7.40 -8.55
CA THR A 15 1.05 8.32 -9.32
C THR A 15 1.76 9.29 -8.38
N ALA A 16 1.05 9.87 -7.40
CA ALA A 16 1.69 10.70 -6.38
C ALA A 16 2.72 9.93 -5.54
N ILE A 17 2.42 8.67 -5.18
CA ILE A 17 3.38 7.79 -4.48
C ILE A 17 4.62 7.55 -5.35
N TRP A 18 4.44 7.31 -6.66
CA TRP A 18 5.53 7.10 -7.59
C TRP A 18 6.49 8.30 -7.65
N GLU A 19 5.94 9.52 -7.79
CA GLU A 19 6.74 10.76 -7.79
C GLU A 19 7.52 10.92 -6.48
N LEU A 20 6.87 10.71 -5.34
CA LEU A 20 7.52 10.83 -4.03
C LEU A 20 8.62 9.76 -3.80
N LEU A 21 8.46 8.56 -4.38
CA LEU A 21 9.43 7.48 -4.28
C LEU A 21 10.64 7.67 -5.19
N PHE A 22 10.41 8.04 -6.44
CA PHE A 22 11.40 7.90 -7.52
C PHE A 22 11.84 9.21 -8.16
N ASP A 23 11.11 10.30 -7.97
CA ASP A 23 11.50 11.63 -8.46
C ASP A 23 12.02 12.51 -7.31
N TYR A 24 11.22 12.63 -6.24
CA TYR A 24 11.59 13.44 -5.07
C TYR A 24 12.42 12.69 -4.03
N PHE A 25 12.30 11.36 -3.95
CA PHE A 25 12.96 10.51 -2.95
C PHE A 25 12.64 10.87 -1.48
N ASP A 26 11.46 11.46 -1.24
CA ASP A 26 11.03 11.96 0.07
C ASP A 26 10.49 10.86 0.98
N ILE A 27 9.98 9.77 0.40
CA ILE A 27 9.40 8.64 1.14
C ILE A 27 10.04 7.32 0.70
N ARG A 28 9.97 6.30 1.55
CA ARG A 28 10.52 4.97 1.24
C ARG A 28 9.56 3.84 1.55
N LYS A 29 8.75 3.98 2.60
CA LYS A 29 7.84 2.94 3.08
C LYS A 29 6.44 3.51 3.31
N ILE A 30 5.47 3.02 2.53
CA ILE A 30 4.08 3.49 2.53
C ILE A 30 3.17 2.41 3.09
N LEU A 31 2.25 2.79 3.98
CA LEU A 31 1.15 1.96 4.44
C LEU A 31 -0.17 2.42 3.82
N ILE A 32 -0.90 1.51 3.19
CA ILE A 32 -2.23 1.75 2.65
C ILE A 32 -3.23 0.98 3.51
N ILE A 33 -4.23 1.67 4.06
CA ILE A 33 -5.29 1.08 4.86
C ILE A 33 -6.58 1.09 4.04
N ALA A 34 -7.10 -0.08 3.69
CA ALA A 34 -8.29 -0.19 2.84
C ALA A 34 -9.23 -1.31 3.29
N PRO A 35 -10.49 -1.36 2.81
CA PRO A 35 -11.35 -2.51 3.02
C PRO A 35 -10.71 -3.77 2.42
N LEU A 36 -10.91 -4.94 3.06
CA LEU A 36 -10.25 -6.19 2.69
C LEU A 36 -10.31 -6.51 1.18
N ARG A 37 -11.49 -6.33 0.56
CA ARG A 37 -11.69 -6.56 -0.88
C ARG A 37 -10.84 -5.64 -1.75
N VAL A 38 -10.66 -4.39 -1.34
CA VAL A 38 -9.86 -3.38 -2.06
C VAL A 38 -8.37 -3.73 -1.98
N CYS A 39 -7.91 -4.27 -0.85
CA CYS A 39 -6.54 -4.75 -0.69
C CYS A 39 -6.21 -5.88 -1.68
N TYR A 40 -7.14 -6.80 -1.91
CA TYR A 40 -6.94 -7.95 -2.81
C TYR A 40 -7.12 -7.63 -4.30
N LEU A 41 -8.04 -6.73 -4.63
CA LEU A 41 -8.46 -6.54 -6.02
C LEU A 41 -7.92 -5.23 -6.58
N THR A 42 -8.22 -4.11 -5.93
CA THR A 42 -8.08 -2.79 -6.54
C THR A 42 -6.62 -2.35 -6.65
N TRP A 43 -5.87 -2.35 -5.54
CA TRP A 43 -4.48 -1.88 -5.55
C TRP A 43 -3.57 -2.72 -6.44
N PRO A 44 -3.62 -4.07 -6.40
CA PRO A 44 -2.85 -4.90 -7.34
C PRO A 44 -3.24 -4.63 -8.80
N SER A 45 -4.54 -4.59 -9.10
CA SER A 45 -5.00 -4.38 -10.48
C SER A 45 -4.60 -3.03 -11.06
N GLU A 46 -4.57 -1.97 -10.25
CA GLU A 46 -4.17 -0.65 -10.72
C GLU A 46 -2.66 -0.59 -10.92
N LEU A 47 -1.85 -1.20 -10.05
CA LEU A 47 -0.39 -1.29 -10.27
C LEU A 47 -0.04 -2.05 -11.55
N GLU A 48 -0.74 -3.15 -11.85
CA GLU A 48 -0.51 -3.94 -13.07
C GLU A 48 -0.99 -3.24 -14.35
N LYS A 49 -2.03 -2.41 -14.25
CA LYS A 49 -2.67 -1.77 -15.40
C LYS A 49 -1.83 -0.66 -16.02
N TRP A 50 -1.04 0.06 -15.23
CA TRP A 50 -0.37 1.28 -15.67
C TRP A 50 1.15 1.09 -15.74
N GLU A 51 1.72 1.17 -16.95
CA GLU A 51 3.14 0.94 -17.21
C GLU A 51 4.06 1.90 -16.41
N HIS A 52 3.65 3.15 -16.22
CA HIS A 52 4.44 4.14 -15.48
C HIS A 52 4.54 3.83 -13.98
N LEU A 53 3.66 2.98 -13.43
CA LEU A 53 3.73 2.52 -12.04
C LEU A 53 4.66 1.30 -11.87
N SER A 54 5.24 0.82 -12.97
CA SER A 54 6.26 -0.24 -12.92
C SER A 54 7.41 0.18 -12.01
N GLY A 55 7.85 -0.75 -11.16
CA GLY A 55 8.89 -0.51 -10.15
C GLY A 55 8.37 -0.32 -8.73
N ILE A 56 7.08 0.00 -8.53
CA ILE A 56 6.48 -0.04 -7.18
C ILE A 56 6.27 -1.49 -6.76
N GLY A 57 7.10 -1.97 -5.83
CA GLY A 57 6.90 -3.25 -5.15
C GLY A 57 5.82 -3.14 -4.08
N MET A 58 4.88 -4.09 -4.08
CA MET A 58 3.77 -4.13 -3.14
C MET A 58 3.75 -5.42 -2.31
N SER A 59 3.39 -5.31 -1.04
CA SER A 59 3.20 -6.44 -0.12
C SER A 59 1.85 -6.34 0.58
N ALA A 60 1.03 -7.39 0.48
CA ALA A 60 -0.25 -7.46 1.17
C ALA A 60 -0.07 -8.04 2.58
N VAL A 61 -0.31 -7.23 3.60
CA VAL A 61 -0.21 -7.59 5.03
C VAL A 61 -1.56 -8.12 5.51
N LEU A 62 -1.94 -9.29 5.00
CA LEU A 62 -3.25 -9.91 5.23
C LEU A 62 -3.08 -11.36 5.69
N GLY A 63 -4.18 -11.98 6.11
CA GLY A 63 -4.22 -13.38 6.52
C GLY A 63 -3.82 -13.63 7.98
N SER A 64 -3.28 -14.81 8.24
CA SER A 64 -2.78 -15.23 9.55
C SER A 64 -1.64 -14.34 10.03
N GLU A 65 -1.37 -14.38 11.34
CA GLU A 65 -0.28 -13.62 11.94
C GLU A 65 1.08 -13.91 11.29
N LYS A 66 1.36 -15.19 10.99
CA LYS A 66 2.59 -15.60 10.32
C LYS A 66 2.72 -14.99 8.93
N GLU A 67 1.62 -14.94 8.16
CA GLU A 67 1.60 -14.34 6.83
C GLU A 67 1.81 -12.82 6.91
N ARG A 68 1.21 -12.16 7.90
CA ARG A 68 1.40 -10.72 8.13
C ARG A 68 2.85 -10.36 8.48
N ILE A 69 3.48 -11.10 9.39
CA ILE A 69 4.89 -10.92 9.74
C ILE A 69 5.77 -11.15 8.51
N ALA A 70 5.53 -12.22 7.75
CA ALA A 70 6.27 -12.52 6.53
C ALA A 70 6.10 -11.42 5.48
N ALA A 71 4.88 -10.88 5.31
CA ALA A 71 4.58 -9.80 4.39
C ALA A 71 5.29 -8.49 4.76
N LEU A 72 5.34 -8.14 6.05
CA LEU A 72 6.07 -6.98 6.57
C LEU A 72 7.59 -7.10 6.39
N GLY A 73 8.11 -8.33 6.40
CA GLY A 73 9.53 -8.63 6.14
C GLY A 73 9.94 -8.61 4.67
N ARG A 74 8.98 -8.58 3.72
CA ARG A 74 9.30 -8.46 2.28
C ARG A 74 9.84 -7.08 1.99
N ARG A 75 10.81 -6.98 1.06
CA ARG A 75 11.26 -5.70 0.51
C ARG A 75 10.21 -5.19 -0.47
N ALA A 76 9.42 -4.20 -0.05
CA ALA A 76 8.42 -3.52 -0.85
C ALA A 76 8.38 -2.03 -0.45
N GLN A 77 7.90 -1.18 -1.35
CA GLN A 77 7.65 0.24 -1.05
C GLN A 77 6.25 0.43 -0.47
N VAL A 78 5.27 -0.33 -0.98
CA VAL A 78 3.86 -0.21 -0.60
C VAL A 78 3.41 -1.44 0.18
N TYR A 79 2.87 -1.23 1.38
CA TYR A 79 2.27 -2.28 2.20
C TYR A 79 0.78 -2.01 2.33
N VAL A 80 -0.06 -3.00 2.01
CA VAL A 80 -1.51 -2.84 2.06
C VAL A 80 -2.10 -3.70 3.18
N ILE A 81 -2.89 -3.09 4.06
CA ILE A 81 -3.51 -3.75 5.21
C ILE A 81 -5.00 -3.43 5.29
N ASN A 82 -5.80 -4.37 5.82
CA ASN A 82 -7.19 -4.10 6.15
C ASN A 82 -7.33 -3.38 7.50
N ARG A 83 -8.37 -2.55 7.63
CA ARG A 83 -8.62 -1.76 8.83
C ARG A 83 -8.64 -2.58 10.12
N GLU A 84 -9.18 -3.81 10.11
CA GLU A 84 -9.23 -4.66 11.32
C GLU A 84 -7.84 -5.12 11.80
N ASN A 85 -6.83 -5.15 10.94
CA ASN A 85 -5.48 -5.62 11.31
C ASN A 85 -4.54 -4.48 11.73
N VAL A 86 -5.00 -3.23 11.73
CA VAL A 86 -4.16 -2.07 12.09
C VAL A 86 -3.78 -2.09 13.58
N GLU A 87 -4.70 -2.48 14.46
CA GLU A 87 -4.41 -2.62 15.90
C GLU A 87 -3.26 -3.62 16.11
N TRP A 88 -3.40 -4.82 15.53
CA TRP A 88 -2.35 -5.82 15.56
C TRP A 88 -1.01 -5.31 14.98
N LEU A 89 -1.04 -4.53 13.90
CA LEU A 89 0.16 -3.96 13.28
C LEU A 89 0.91 -3.04 14.26
N VAL A 90 0.18 -2.15 14.95
CA VAL A 90 0.77 -1.20 15.90
C VAL A 90 1.36 -1.90 17.12
N GLU A 91 0.73 -3.00 17.55
CA GLU A 91 1.20 -3.79 18.69
C GLU A 91 2.41 -4.69 18.36
N ASN A 92 2.49 -5.21 17.14
CA ASN A 92 3.42 -6.29 16.79
C ASN A 92 4.53 -5.87 15.82
N HIS A 93 4.49 -4.65 15.28
CA HIS A 93 5.50 -4.15 14.34
C HIS A 93 5.91 -2.72 14.71
N LYS A 94 7.21 -2.42 14.59
CA LYS A 94 7.71 -1.06 14.78
C LYS A 94 7.13 -0.17 13.70
N TRP A 95 6.45 0.92 14.09
CA TRP A 95 5.96 1.90 13.13
C TRP A 95 7.13 2.59 12.40
N ASP A 96 7.39 2.17 11.16
CA ASP A 96 8.49 2.63 10.31
C ASP A 96 7.99 3.07 8.92
N PHE A 97 6.74 3.52 8.84
CA PHE A 97 6.12 4.06 7.62
C PHE A 97 6.27 5.57 7.56
N ASP A 98 6.70 6.07 6.40
CA ASP A 98 6.89 7.50 6.12
C ASP A 98 5.59 8.17 5.65
N MET A 99 4.65 7.36 5.16
CA MET A 99 3.37 7.82 4.61
C MET A 99 2.26 6.80 4.90
N VAL A 100 1.06 7.31 5.18
CA VAL A 100 -0.17 6.52 5.31
C VAL A 100 -1.23 7.04 4.34
N VAL A 101 -1.93 6.12 3.67
CA VAL A 101 -3.05 6.38 2.75
C VAL A 101 -4.31 5.69 3.22
#